data_AF-A0A967HEJ2-F1
#
_entry.id   AF-A0A967HEJ2-F1
#
_cell.length_a   1.000
_cell.length_b   1.000
_cell.length_c   1.000
_cell.angle_alpha   90.00
_cell.angle_beta   90.00
_cell.angle_gamma   90.00
#
_symmetry.space_group_name_H-M   'P 1'
#
loop_
_entity.id
_entity.type
_entity.pdbx_description
1 polymer ?
#
loop_
_entity_poly.entity_id
_entity_poly.type
_entity_poly.pdbx_seq_one_letter_code
_entity_poly.pdbx_strand_id
1 'polypeptide(L)'
;MVWLKVAGMAVVVALVGLFGYGLTRDASLIPSPLVGEPAPEFRLPRLEAPDSVALSDLRGTAVIVNFWASWCLACKQEHPA
;
A
#
# COMPACT_ATOMS: atom_id res chain seq x y z
N MET A 1 49.25 3.29 9.20
CA MET A 1 48.50 2.21 9.90
C MET A 1 47.35 2.75 10.76
N VAL A 2 47.57 3.70 11.67
CA VAL A 2 46.51 4.28 12.54
C VAL A 2 45.38 4.96 11.75
N TRP A 3 45.70 5.77 10.75
CA TRP A 3 44.71 6.48 9.92
C TRP A 3 43.77 5.56 9.13
N LEU A 4 44.27 4.40 8.67
CA LEU A 4 43.46 3.37 8.00
C LEU A 4 42.43 2.76 8.96
N LYS A 5 42.82 2.53 10.22
CA LYS A 5 41.91 2.01 11.26
C LYS A 5 40.85 3.04 11.64
N VAL A 6 41.23 4.32 11.74
CA VAL A 6 40.29 5.42 12.04
C VAL A 6 39.27 5.60 10.92
N ALA A 7 39.72 5.58 9.66
CA ALA A 7 38.81 5.67 8.52
C ALA A 7 37.84 4.47 8.47
N GLY A 8 38.33 3.25 8.70
CA GLY A 8 37.48 2.07 8.76
C GLY A 8 36.43 2.15 9.88
N MET A 9 36.83 2.58 11.08
CA MET A 9 35.90 2.77 12.21
C MET A 9 34.82 3.80 11.90
N ALA A 10 35.19 4.93 11.28
CA ALA A 10 34.24 5.98 10.91
C ALA A 10 33.19 5.48 9.91
N VAL A 11 33.60 4.69 8.91
CA VAL A 11 32.66 4.07 7.95
C VAL A 11 31.69 3.12 8.66
N VAL A 12 32.18 2.29 9.58
CA VAL A 12 31.32 1.37 10.34
C VAL A 12 30.31 2.14 11.18
N VAL A 13 30.74 3.19 11.89
CA VAL A 13 29.83 4.02 12.69
C VAL A 13 28.79 4.71 11.82
N ALA A 14 29.19 5.24 10.66
CA ALA A 14 28.26 5.86 9.71
C ALA A 14 27.23 4.86 9.17
N LEU A 15 27.66 3.64 8.84
CA LEU A 15 26.76 2.57 8.40
C LEU A 15 25.81 2.16 9.52
N VAL A 16 26.31 1.93 10.74
CA VAL A 16 25.47 1.59 11.90
C VAL A 16 24.44 2.69 12.18
N GLY A 17 24.83 3.95 12.09
CA GLY A 17 23.91 5.09 12.23
C GLY A 17 22.85 5.12 11.12
N LEU A 18 23.25 4.89 9.86
CA LEU A 18 22.32 4.85 8.72
C LEU A 18 21.31 3.70 8.85
N PHE A 19 21.77 2.49 9.14
CA PHE A 19 20.89 1.33 9.32
C PHE A 19 20.00 1.49 10.55
N GLY A 20 20.55 2.00 11.66
CA GLY A 20 19.77 2.31 12.87
C GLY A 20 18.67 3.33 12.58
N TYR A 21 18.95 4.37 11.81
CA TYR A 21 17.94 5.33 11.35
C TYR A 21 16.89 4.67 10.44
N GLY A 22 17.31 3.79 9.54
CA GLY A 22 16.40 3.01 8.68
C GLY A 22 15.38 2.18 9.49
N LEU A 23 15.79 1.61 10.62
CA LEU A 23 14.90 0.86 11.52
C LEU A 23 13.87 1.72 12.25
N THR A 24 14.07 3.05 12.32
CA THR A 24 13.10 3.99 12.91
C THR A 24 12.04 4.48 11.93
N ARG A 25 12.15 4.13 10.64
CA ARG A 25 11.18 4.50 9.61
C ARG A 25 9.96 3.59 9.68
N ASP A 26 8.78 4.17 9.55
CA ASP A 26 7.54 3.40 9.47
C ASP A 26 7.37 2.82 8.05
N ALA A 27 7.54 1.51 7.93
CA ALA A 27 7.41 0.79 6.67
C ALA A 27 5.95 0.65 6.20
N SER A 28 4.97 1.01 7.04
CA SER A 28 3.55 0.93 6.70
C SER A 28 3.03 2.16 5.94
N LEU A 29 3.79 3.25 5.93
CA LEU A 29 3.46 4.47 5.20
C LEU A 29 3.82 4.33 3.71
N ILE A 30 2.94 3.69 2.96
CA ILE A 30 3.01 3.61 1.51
C ILE A 30 2.03 4.64 0.92
N PRO A 31 2.50 5.82 0.49
CA PRO A 31 1.62 6.82 -0.09
C PRO A 31 0.99 6.29 -1.38
N SER A 32 -0.33 6.37 -1.48
CA SER A 32 -1.04 5.98 -2.70
C SER A 32 -0.83 7.06 -3.78
N PRO A 33 -0.30 6.71 -4.96
CA PRO A 33 -0.08 7.67 -6.03
C PRO A 33 -1.38 8.16 -6.68
N LEU A 34 -2.52 7.55 -6.36
CA LEU A 34 -3.82 7.85 -6.99
C LEU A 34 -4.69 8.81 -6.17
N VAL A 35 -4.19 9.33 -5.04
CA VAL A 35 -4.95 10.30 -4.24
C VAL A 35 -5.07 11.62 -4.99
N GLY A 36 -6.31 12.06 -5.22
CA GLY A 36 -6.62 13.28 -5.99
C GLY A 36 -6.79 13.05 -7.49
N GLU A 37 -6.40 11.88 -8.00
CA GLU A 37 -6.64 11.47 -9.38
C GLU A 37 -8.07 10.96 -9.56
N PRO A 38 -8.68 11.14 -10.75
CA PRO A 38 -9.99 10.56 -11.03
C PRO A 38 -9.91 9.03 -10.97
N ALA A 39 -10.88 8.42 -10.28
CA ALA A 39 -11.01 6.98 -10.25
C ALA A 39 -11.19 6.41 -11.68
N PRO A 40 -10.43 5.37 -12.09
CA PRO A 40 -10.53 4.81 -13.42
C PRO A 40 -11.92 4.26 -13.72
N GLU A 41 -12.41 4.47 -14.94
CA GLU A 41 -13.68 3.89 -15.35
C GLU A 41 -13.54 2.38 -15.62
N PHE A 42 -14.53 1.63 -15.16
CA PHE A 42 -14.73 0.22 -15.43
C PHE A 42 -16.21 -0.07 -15.69
N ARG A 43 -16.47 -1.16 -16.42
CA ARG A 43 -17.77 -1.80 -16.47
C ARG A 43 -17.58 -3.29 -16.24
N LEU A 44 -18.22 -3.82 -15.21
CA LEU A 44 -18.05 -5.21 -14.79
C LEU A 44 -19.41 -5.92 -14.72
N PRO A 45 -19.48 -7.21 -15.07
CA PRO A 45 -20.69 -8.00 -14.84
C PRO A 45 -20.95 -8.12 -13.34
N ARG A 46 -22.23 -8.12 -12.95
CA ARG A 46 -22.60 -8.46 -11.57
C ARG A 46 -22.48 -9.97 -11.35
N LEU A 47 -22.17 -10.36 -10.12
CA LEU A 47 -22.04 -11.79 -9.77
C LEU A 47 -23.41 -12.48 -9.64
N GLU A 48 -24.41 -11.76 -9.11
CA GLU A 48 -25.74 -12.31 -8.79
C GLU A 48 -26.82 -11.91 -9.80
N ALA A 49 -26.48 -11.12 -10.80
CA ALA A 49 -27.43 -10.57 -11.76
C ALA A 49 -26.84 -10.54 -13.18
N PRO A 50 -27.68 -10.62 -14.22
CA PRO A 50 -27.23 -10.71 -15.61
C PRO A 50 -26.77 -9.37 -16.20
N ASP A 51 -26.98 -8.26 -15.48
CA ASP A 51 -26.56 -6.93 -15.89
C ASP A 51 -25.11 -6.61 -15.49
N SER A 52 -24.67 -5.40 -15.84
CA SER A 52 -23.34 -4.88 -15.53
C SER A 52 -23.45 -3.61 -14.72
N VAL A 53 -22.43 -3.32 -13.91
CA VAL A 53 -22.28 -2.06 -13.19
C VAL A 53 -21.09 -1.28 -13.74
N ALA A 54 -21.26 0.01 -14.00
CA ALA A 54 -20.18 0.93 -14.31
C ALA A 54 -19.92 1.90 -13.15
N LEU A 55 -18.68 2.40 -13.00
CA LEU A 55 -18.37 3.36 -11.93
C LEU A 55 -19.14 4.67 -12.14
N SER A 56 -19.36 5.04 -13.41
CA SER A 56 -20.15 6.20 -13.78
C SER A 56 -21.59 6.15 -13.28
N ASP A 57 -22.18 4.96 -13.10
CA ASP A 57 -23.55 4.78 -12.60
C ASP A 57 -23.68 5.14 -11.10
N LEU A 58 -22.58 5.16 -10.35
CA LEU A 58 -22.55 5.40 -8.90
C LEU A 58 -22.19 6.85 -8.52
N ARG A 59 -22.12 7.75 -9.50
CA ARG A 59 -21.79 9.17 -9.24
C ARG A 59 -22.86 9.85 -8.39
N GLY A 60 -22.44 10.82 -7.58
CA GLY A 60 -23.33 11.62 -6.72
C GLY A 60 -23.37 11.16 -5.26
N THR A 61 -22.71 10.05 -4.92
CA THR A 61 -22.50 9.59 -3.55
C THR A 61 -21.04 9.19 -3.31
N ALA A 62 -20.65 9.06 -2.05
CA ALA A 62 -19.37 8.46 -1.69
C ALA A 62 -19.43 6.95 -1.98
N VAL A 63 -18.45 6.45 -2.73
CA VAL A 63 -18.33 5.04 -3.12
C VAL A 63 -17.06 4.46 -2.53
N ILE A 64 -17.18 3.31 -1.87
CA ILE A 64 -16.05 2.51 -1.40
C ILE A 64 -15.94 1.29 -2.33
N VAL A 65 -14.77 1.10 -2.94
CA VAL A 65 -14.47 -0.07 -3.77
C VAL A 65 -13.57 -1.02 -2.97
N ASN A 66 -14.07 -2.21 -2.67
CA ASN A 66 -13.33 -3.25 -1.95
C ASN A 66 -12.95 -4.38 -2.93
N PHE A 67 -11.65 -4.69 -3.02
CA PHE A 67 -11.13 -5.79 -3.83
C PHE A 67 -10.93 -7.00 -2.94
N TRP A 68 -11.65 -8.09 -3.21
CA TRP A 68 -11.64 -9.28 -2.37
C TRP A 68 -11.74 -10.57 -3.19
N ALA A 69 -11.53 -11.70 -2.51
CA ALA A 69 -11.74 -13.04 -3.07
C ALA A 69 -12.12 -14.03 -1.97
N SER A 70 -12.82 -15.10 -2.34
CA SER A 70 -13.30 -16.14 -1.39
C SER A 70 -12.19 -16.88 -0.65
N TRP A 71 -10.97 -16.87 -1.18
CA TRP A 71 -9.79 -17.50 -0.60
C TRP A 71 -8.87 -16.50 0.12
N CYS A 72 -9.18 -15.20 0.09
CA CYS A 72 -8.40 -14.17 0.76
C CYS A 72 -8.66 -14.19 2.28
N LEU A 73 -7.69 -14.64 3.08
CA LEU A 73 -7.84 -14.73 4.53
C LEU A 73 -8.05 -13.35 5.18
N ALA A 74 -7.31 -12.33 4.76
CA ALA A 74 -7.46 -10.97 5.27
C ALA A 74 -8.87 -10.42 4.99
N CYS A 75 -9.41 -10.68 3.80
CA CYS A 75 -10.76 -10.25 3.40
C CYS A 75 -11.83 -10.91 4.26
N LYS A 76 -11.67 -12.19 4.61
CA LYS A 76 -12.57 -12.87 5.56
C LYS A 76 -12.55 -12.27 6.96
N GLN A 77 -11.42 -11.71 7.39
CA GLN A 77 -11.31 -11.04 8.69
C GLN A 77 -11.89 -9.62 8.65
N GLU A 78 -11.84 -8.96 7.50
CA GLU A 78 -12.41 -7.62 7.27
C GLU A 78 -13.95 -7.64 7.25
N HIS A 79 -14.55 -8.71 6.72
CA HIS A 79 -16.00 -8.83 6.58
C HIS A 79 -16.62 -9.46 7.85
N PRO A 80 -17.77 -8.96 8.33
CA PRO A 80 -18.48 -9.59 9.45
C PRO A 80 -18.92 -11.02 9.10
N ALA A 81 -19.01 -11.87 10.13
CA ALA A 81 -19.53 -13.23 10.03
C ALA A 81 -21.06 -13.27 9.91
#